data_AF-A0A1Y1VC69-F1
#
_entry.id   AF-A0A1Y1VC69-F1
#
_cell.length_a   1.000
_cell.length_b   1.000
_cell.length_c   1.000
_cell.angle_alpha   90.00
_cell.angle_beta   90.00
_cell.angle_gamma   90.00
#
_symmetry.space_group_name_H-M   'P 1'
#
loop_
_entity.id
_entity.type
_entity.pdbx_description
1 polymer ?
#
loop_
_entity_poly.entity_id
_entity_poly.type
_entity_poly.pdbx_seq_one_letter_code
_entity_poly.pdbx_strand_id
1 'polypeptide(L)'
;MKKEVAVKFKKILVDPKSKREIASITKSSLLSYNHLTVKFYNKATCKKEIITIKNDAMASTCGIYYHGIMIGRVTKKYDAKTLFTNRNSYMLKIAPNVDMALMVALAIAFDEFKHD
;
A
#
# COMPACT_ATOMS: atom_id res chain seq x y z
N MET A 1 -7.51 27.21 -21.31
CA MET A 1 -7.39 25.73 -21.23
C MET A 1 -6.98 25.35 -19.81
N LYS A 2 -7.91 24.86 -18.98
CA LYS A 2 -7.59 24.33 -17.65
C LYS A 2 -6.80 23.03 -17.86
N LYS A 3 -5.54 22.99 -17.43
CA LYS A 3 -4.80 21.71 -17.31
C LYS A 3 -5.50 20.91 -16.20
N GLU A 4 -6.21 19.87 -16.58
CA GLU A 4 -6.65 18.85 -15.63
C GLU A 4 -5.40 18.28 -14.97
N VAL A 5 -5.25 18.58 -13.68
CA VAL A 5 -4.15 18.08 -12.87
C VAL A 5 -4.39 16.58 -12.72
N ALA A 6 -3.57 15.78 -13.41
CA ALA A 6 -3.59 14.32 -13.34
C ALA A 6 -3.70 13.86 -11.88
N VAL A 7 -4.77 13.13 -11.57
CA VAL A 7 -5.13 12.72 -10.21
C VAL A 7 -3.99 11.91 -9.63
N LYS A 8 -3.31 12.49 -8.63
CA LYS A 8 -2.23 11.85 -7.88
C LYS A 8 -2.88 10.97 -6.83
N PHE A 9 -2.85 9.64 -7.00
CA PHE A 9 -3.36 8.69 -6.01
C PHE A 9 -2.89 9.07 -4.60
N LYS A 10 -3.87 9.33 -3.72
CA LYS A 10 -3.66 9.73 -2.33
C LYS A 10 -4.72 9.06 -1.45
N LYS A 11 -4.26 8.32 -0.44
CA LYS A 11 -5.10 7.71 0.59
C LYS A 11 -4.60 8.11 1.97
N ILE A 12 -5.50 8.14 2.95
CA ILE A 12 -5.19 8.48 4.33
C ILE A 12 -5.76 7.37 5.21
N LEU A 13 -4.93 6.82 6.09
CA LEU A 13 -5.36 5.89 7.13
C LEU A 13 -5.73 6.71 8.37
N VAL A 14 -6.92 6.46 8.91
CA VAL A 14 -7.49 7.22 10.02
C VAL A 14 -7.86 6.27 11.15
N ASP A 15 -7.60 6.67 12.39
CA ASP A 15 -8.09 5.95 13.56
C ASP A 15 -9.63 6.04 13.62
N PRO A 16 -10.35 4.91 13.60
CA PRO A 16 -11.81 4.91 13.58
C PRO A 16 -12.42 5.60 14.81
N LYS A 17 -11.73 5.57 15.95
CA LYS A 17 -12.18 6.14 17.23
C LYS A 17 -11.83 7.61 17.34
N SER A 18 -10.55 7.97 17.19
CA SER A 18 -10.11 9.35 17.41
C SER A 18 -10.23 10.26 16.18
N LYS A 19 -10.50 9.70 15.00
CA LYS A 19 -10.50 10.38 13.70
C LYS A 19 -9.16 11.04 13.34
N ARG A 20 -8.09 10.72 14.06
CA ARG A 20 -6.74 11.23 13.78
C ARG A 20 -6.10 10.46 12.64
N GLU A 21 -5.33 11.17 11.84
CA GLU A 21 -4.52 10.57 10.78
C GLU A 21 -3.42 9.69 11.39
N ILE A 22 -3.35 8.44 10.92
CA ILE A 22 -2.32 7.46 11.26
C ILE A 22 -1.21 7.50 10.21
N ALA A 23 -1.59 7.50 8.93
CA ALA A 23 -0.64 7.47 7.82
C ALA A 23 -1.22 8.12 6.55
N SER A 24 -0.33 8.65 5.71
CA SER A 24 -0.63 9.15 4.37
C SER A 24 0.06 8.28 3.32
N ILE A 25 -0.69 7.80 2.35
CA ILE A 25 -0.23 6.96 1.24
C ILE A 25 -0.34 7.80 -0.04
N THR A 26 0.75 7.92 -0.78
CA THR A 26 0.82 8.74 -2.00
C THR A 26 1.63 8.07 -3.08
N LYS A 27 1.31 8.31 -4.35
CA LYS A 27 2.19 7.93 -5.45
C LYS A 27 3.53 8.67 -5.36
N SER A 28 4.65 7.94 -5.42
CA SER A 28 5.98 8.50 -5.17
C SER A 28 6.41 9.53 -6.23
N SER A 29 6.05 9.32 -7.50
CA SER A 29 6.34 10.25 -8.61
C SER A 29 5.29 10.13 -9.71
N LEU A 30 5.11 11.19 -10.50
CA LEU A 30 4.24 11.20 -11.69
C LEU A 30 4.73 10.22 -12.76
N LEU A 31 6.06 10.02 -12.87
CA LEU A 31 6.67 9.10 -13.84
C LEU A 31 6.85 7.67 -13.32
N SER A 32 6.83 7.48 -11.99
CA SER A 32 6.99 6.15 -11.38
C SER A 32 5.63 5.49 -11.26
N TYR A 33 5.26 4.66 -12.25
CA TYR A 33 3.97 3.97 -12.28
C TYR A 33 3.77 2.98 -11.13
N ASN A 34 4.85 2.49 -10.51
CA ASN A 34 4.78 1.28 -9.69
C ASN A 34 5.12 1.47 -8.21
N HIS A 35 5.30 2.71 -7.73
CA HIS A 35 5.76 2.96 -6.36
C HIS A 35 4.79 3.85 -5.56
N LEU A 36 4.47 3.40 -4.34
CA LEU A 36 3.75 4.18 -3.34
C LEU A 36 4.66 4.51 -2.16
N THR A 37 4.52 5.71 -1.63
CA THR A 37 5.18 6.17 -0.40
C THR A 37 4.13 6.31 0.69
N VAL A 38 4.38 5.64 1.81
CA VAL A 38 3.58 5.71 3.03
C VAL A 38 4.37 6.53 4.05
N LYS A 39 3.80 7.63 4.54
CA LYS A 39 4.36 8.44 5.63
C LYS A 39 3.49 8.25 6.86
N PHE A 40 4.07 7.91 8.00
CA PHE A 40 3.32 7.68 9.24
C PHE A 40 4.14 8.14 10.44
N TYR A 41 3.48 8.31 11.58
CA TYR A 41 4.15 8.55 12.85
C TYR A 41 4.26 7.23 13.62
N ASN A 42 5.48 6.74 13.81
CA ASN A 42 5.74 5.53 14.56
C ASN A 42 5.72 5.84 16.05
N LYS A 43 4.78 5.23 16.78
CA LYS A 43 4.63 5.43 18.22
C LYS A 43 5.75 4.78 19.04
N ALA A 44 6.40 3.73 18.53
CA ALA A 44 7.49 3.05 19.22
C ALA A 44 8.80 3.86 19.17
N THR A 45 9.06 4.53 18.04
CA THR A 45 10.29 5.32 17.84
C THR A 45 10.08 6.82 18.06
N CYS A 46 8.82 7.26 18.21
CA CYS A 46 8.41 8.66 18.28
C CYS A 46 8.88 9.51 17.09
N LYS A 47 8.97 8.90 15.90
CA LYS A 47 9.49 9.56 14.69
C LYS A 47 8.53 9.43 13.52
N LYS A 48 8.60 10.40 12.61
CA LYS A 48 7.97 10.31 11.28
C LYS A 48 8.82 9.38 10.42
N GLU A 49 8.20 8.34 9.92
CA GLU A 49 8.86 7.28 9.18
C GLU A 49 8.21 7.04 7.83
N ILE A 50 8.96 6.37 6.96
CA ILE A 50 8.58 6.14 5.57
C ILE A 50 8.65 4.66 5.27
N ILE A 51 7.55 4.14 4.73
CA ILE A 51 7.48 2.84 4.07
C ILE A 51 7.34 3.07 2.56
N THR A 52 8.05 2.26 1.78
CA THR A 52 7.95 2.26 0.32
C THR A 52 7.30 0.97 -0.14
N ILE A 53 6.26 1.06 -0.96
CA ILE A 53 5.64 -0.09 -1.61
C ILE A 53 6.12 -0.08 -3.06
N LYS A 54 6.68 -1.20 -3.53
CA LYS A 54 7.13 -1.36 -4.90
C LYS A 54 6.38 -2.51 -5.57
N ASN A 55 5.73 -2.20 -6.69
CA ASN A 55 4.97 -3.17 -7.47
C ASN A 55 5.84 -3.77 -8.57
N ASP A 56 5.56 -5.01 -8.94
CA ASP A 56 6.09 -5.62 -10.15
C ASP A 56 5.43 -5.01 -11.41
N ALA A 57 6.06 -5.21 -12.57
CA ALA A 57 5.58 -4.66 -13.84
C ALA A 57 4.17 -5.16 -14.23
N MET A 58 3.79 -6.37 -13.77
CA MET A 58 2.48 -6.96 -14.02
C MET A 58 1.44 -6.62 -12.93
N ALA A 59 1.82 -5.81 -11.92
CA ALA A 59 1.04 -5.48 -10.75
C ALA A 59 0.39 -6.70 -10.06
N SER A 60 1.03 -7.87 -10.14
CA SER A 60 0.58 -9.13 -9.54
C SER A 60 1.15 -9.31 -8.13
N THR A 61 2.27 -8.66 -7.85
CA THR A 61 2.96 -8.71 -6.56
C THR A 61 3.44 -7.31 -6.16
N CYS A 62 3.50 -7.07 -4.85
CA CYS A 62 4.18 -5.88 -4.33
C CYS A 62 5.04 -6.23 -3.13
N GLY A 63 6.19 -5.58 -3.04
CA GLY A 63 7.06 -5.61 -1.87
C GLY A 63 6.85 -4.36 -1.01
N ILE A 64 6.79 -4.53 0.29
CA ILE A 64 6.67 -3.47 1.29
C ILE A 64 8.03 -3.33 1.98
N TYR A 65 8.62 -2.14 1.92
CA TYR A 65 9.99 -1.88 2.37
C TYR A 65 10.03 -0.79 3.43
N TYR A 66 10.76 -1.05 4.51
CA TYR A 66 11.08 -0.10 5.58
C TYR A 66 12.59 0.08 5.63
N HIS A 67 13.09 1.30 5.42
CA HIS A 67 14.53 1.59 5.26
C HIS A 67 15.26 0.68 4.27
N GLY A 68 14.59 0.32 3.16
CA GLY A 68 15.16 -0.56 2.13
C GLY A 68 15.08 -2.06 2.44
N ILE A 69 14.70 -2.44 3.66
CA ILE A 69 14.51 -3.84 4.07
C ILE A 69 13.06 -4.25 3.78
N MET A 70 12.86 -5.39 3.12
CA MET A 70 11.53 -5.92 2.86
C MET A 70 10.90 -6.44 4.15
N ILE A 71 9.80 -5.83 4.57
CA ILE A 71 9.05 -6.18 5.78
C ILE A 71 7.73 -6.88 5.48
N GLY A 72 7.32 -6.90 4.21
CA GLY A 72 6.15 -7.61 3.77
C GLY A 72 6.10 -7.79 2.26
N ARG A 73 5.26 -8.73 1.81
CA ARG A 73 4.99 -8.98 0.40
C ARG A 73 3.53 -9.33 0.20
N VAL A 74 2.88 -8.63 -0.73
CA VAL A 74 1.54 -8.97 -1.22
C VAL A 74 1.69 -9.76 -2.52
N THR A 75 0.90 -10.80 -2.68
CA THR A 75 0.85 -11.61 -3.90
C THR A 75 -0.61 -11.90 -4.22
N LYS A 76 -1.05 -11.47 -5.42
CA LYS A 76 -2.37 -11.85 -5.95
C LYS A 76 -2.35 -13.34 -6.25
N LYS A 77 -3.34 -14.07 -5.74
CA LYS A 77 -3.54 -15.48 -6.08
C LYS A 77 -4.50 -15.56 -7.27
N TYR A 78 -4.10 -16.34 -8.27
CA TYR A 78 -4.93 -16.73 -9.39
C TYR A 78 -5.42 -18.15 -9.12
N ASP A 79 -6.67 -18.30 -8.70
CA ASP A 79 -7.35 -19.58 -8.56
C ASP A 79 -8.42 -19.69 -9.65
N ALA A 80 -8.65 -20.88 -10.20
CA ALA A 80 -9.75 -21.13 -11.12
C ALA A 80 -11.10 -20.62 -10.54
N LYS A 81 -11.29 -20.70 -9.22
CA LYS A 81 -12.45 -20.13 -8.53
C LYS A 81 -12.54 -18.60 -8.63
N THR A 82 -11.40 -17.90 -8.59
CA THR A 82 -11.36 -16.42 -8.76
C THR A 82 -11.67 -15.95 -10.18
N LEU A 83 -11.65 -16.84 -11.18
CA LEU A 83 -12.11 -16.51 -12.54
C LEU A 83 -13.64 -16.55 -12.67
N PHE A 84 -14.31 -17.36 -11.84
CA PHE A 84 -15.77 -17.48 -11.82
C PHE A 84 -16.43 -16.62 -10.74
N THR A 85 -15.69 -16.22 -9.70
CA THR A 85 -16.15 -15.27 -8.68
C THR A 85 -15.45 -13.94 -8.89
N ASN A 86 -16.18 -12.82 -8.92
CA ASN A 86 -15.61 -11.47 -9.07
C ASN A 86 -14.87 -10.98 -7.80
N ARG A 87 -14.16 -11.88 -7.10
CA ARG A 87 -13.45 -11.65 -5.84
C ARG A 87 -11.96 -11.89 -6.05
N ASN A 88 -11.16 -10.86 -5.80
CA ASN A 88 -9.71 -10.99 -5.80
C ASN A 88 -9.24 -11.67 -4.49
N SER A 89 -8.29 -12.60 -4.59
CA SER A 89 -7.64 -13.22 -3.43
C SER A 89 -6.19 -12.75 -3.34
N TYR A 90 -5.78 -12.33 -2.13
CA TYR A 90 -4.43 -11.85 -1.86
C TYR A 90 -3.80 -12.65 -0.73
N MET A 91 -2.51 -12.96 -0.88
CA MET A 91 -1.67 -13.50 0.17
C MET A 91 -0.70 -12.42 0.63
N LEU A 92 -0.73 -12.11 1.92
CA LEU A 92 0.17 -11.15 2.56
C LEU A 92 1.14 -11.91 3.46
N LYS A 93 2.43 -11.88 3.12
CA LYS A 93 3.52 -12.36 3.98
C LYS A 93 4.07 -11.17 4.76
N ILE A 94 4.23 -11.32 6.06
CA ILE A 94 4.63 -10.25 6.98
C ILE A 94 5.85 -10.73 7.77
N ALA A 95 6.87 -9.88 7.88
CA ALA A 95 8.03 -10.18 8.70
C ALA A 95 7.66 -10.19 10.19
N PRO A 96 8.41 -10.90 11.05
CA PRO A 96 8.18 -10.88 12.49
C PRO A 96 8.22 -9.46 13.07
N ASN A 97 7.41 -9.20 14.10
CA ASN A 97 7.33 -7.92 14.82
C ASN A 97 6.89 -6.72 13.97
N VAL A 98 6.23 -6.96 12.84
CA VAL A 98 5.62 -5.90 12.02
C VAL A 98 4.11 -5.84 12.31
N ASP A 99 3.58 -4.63 12.42
CA ASP A 99 2.15 -4.40 12.66
C ASP A 99 1.30 -4.98 11.51
N MET A 100 0.53 -6.02 11.82
CA MET A 100 -0.32 -6.69 10.84
C MET A 100 -1.46 -5.80 10.32
N ALA A 101 -2.05 -4.95 11.17
CA ALA A 101 -3.14 -4.08 10.77
C ALA A 101 -2.65 -3.02 9.76
N LEU A 102 -1.46 -2.45 10.01
CA LEU A 102 -0.81 -1.58 9.05
C LEU A 102 -0.56 -2.32 7.72
N MET A 103 0.02 -3.52 7.75
CA MET A 103 0.31 -4.27 6.53
C MET A 103 -0.94 -4.62 5.72
N VAL A 104 -2.05 -4.99 6.38
CA VAL A 104 -3.35 -5.24 5.72
C VAL A 104 -3.88 -3.95 5.07
N ALA A 105 -3.82 -2.82 5.77
CA ALA A 105 -4.25 -1.54 5.21
C ALA A 105 -3.41 -1.15 3.97
N LEU A 106 -2.11 -1.40 3.99
CA LEU A 106 -1.24 -1.19 2.83
C LEU A 106 -1.57 -2.11 1.66
N ALA A 107 -1.93 -3.37 1.93
CA ALA A 107 -2.37 -4.31 0.90
C ALA A 107 -3.67 -3.86 0.22
N ILE A 108 -4.63 -3.34 0.99
CA ILE A 108 -5.88 -2.76 0.46
C ILE A 108 -5.56 -1.52 -0.39
N ALA A 109 -4.74 -0.61 0.11
CA ALA A 109 -4.36 0.59 -0.63
C ALA A 109 -3.62 0.26 -1.95
N PHE A 110 -2.85 -0.82 -1.97
CA PHE A 110 -2.24 -1.34 -3.19
C PHE A 110 -3.27 -1.88 -4.19
N ASP A 111 -4.26 -2.66 -3.72
CA ASP A 111 -5.33 -3.18 -4.56
C ASP A 111 -6.16 -2.04 -5.18
N GLU A 112 -6.51 -1.04 -4.37
CA GLU A 112 -7.19 0.17 -4.84
C GLU A 112 -6.34 0.90 -5.88
N PHE A 113 -5.06 1.15 -5.61
CA PHE A 113 -4.17 1.83 -6.56
C PHE A 113 -4.07 1.13 -7.93
N LYS A 114 -4.25 -0.20 -7.97
CA LYS A 114 -4.25 -0.96 -9.22
C LYS A 114 -5.55 -0.80 -10.02
N HIS A 115 -6.67 -0.54 -9.35
CA HIS A 115 -8.01 -0.47 -9.96
C HIS A 115 -8.56 0.96 -10.04
N ASP A 116 -7.78 1.97 -9.65
CA ASP A 116 -8.04 3.42 -9.78
C ASP A 116 -7.54 3.95 -11.14
#